data_AF-A0A3S2JPJ1-F1
#
_entry.id   AF-A0A3S2JPJ1-F1
#
_cell.length_a   1.000
_cell.length_b   1.000
_cell.length_c   1.000
_cell.angle_alpha   90.00
_cell.angle_beta   90.00
_cell.angle_gamma   90.00
#
_symmetry.space_group_name_H-M   'P 1'
#
loop_
_entity.id
_entity.type
_entity.pdbx_description
1 polymer ?
#
loop_
_entity_poly.entity_id
_entity_poly.type
_entity_poly.pdbx_seq_one_letter_code
_entity_poly.pdbx_strand_id
1 'polypeptide(L)'
;MVSARQLAAPASGQGSAELGDLPEWNLADLYAGMDAPELKRDIAKAAIDAISFEGRWKGTLAAEAARGSAGRLGEALVAYEALEELIGRIVSYS
;
A
#
# COMPACT_ATOMS: atom_id res chain seq x y z
N MET A 1 -9.86 36.25 -28.90
CA MET A 1 -9.63 34.78 -28.90
C MET A 1 -8.48 34.49 -27.97
N VAL A 2 -8.71 33.60 -27.02
CA VAL A 2 -7.75 33.14 -26.01
C VAL A 2 -6.70 32.25 -26.70
N SER A 3 -5.42 32.39 -26.37
CA SER A 3 -4.44 31.34 -26.65
C SER A 3 -3.38 31.25 -25.55
N ALA A 4 -3.62 30.24 -24.72
CA ALA A 4 -2.71 29.38 -23.98
C ALA A 4 -1.47 30.00 -23.33
N ARG A 5 -1.57 30.24 -22.01
CA ARG A 5 -0.43 30.16 -21.11
C ARG A 5 0.11 28.72 -21.12
N GLN A 6 1.32 28.54 -21.65
CA GLN A 6 2.12 27.35 -21.45
C GLN A 6 2.46 27.23 -19.95
N LEU A 7 1.85 26.28 -19.26
CA LEU A 7 2.28 25.88 -17.90
C LEU A 7 3.33 24.79 -18.05
N ALA A 8 4.60 25.20 -18.07
CA ALA A 8 5.71 24.28 -17.85
C ALA A 8 5.91 24.13 -16.34
N ALA A 9 5.95 22.90 -15.84
CA ALA A 9 6.37 22.58 -14.49
C ALA A 9 7.84 22.14 -14.50
N PRO A 10 8.77 22.93 -13.91
CA PRO A 10 10.06 22.42 -13.51
C PRO A 10 10.03 22.22 -11.99
N ALA A 11 9.86 20.98 -11.54
CA ALA A 11 10.29 20.62 -10.19
C ALA A 11 11.71 20.06 -10.28
N SER A 12 12.65 20.95 -10.58
CA SER A 12 14.08 20.68 -10.47
C SER A 12 14.54 21.31 -9.16
N GLY A 13 14.57 20.52 -8.09
CA GLY A 13 15.06 20.96 -6.79
C GLY A 13 16.55 21.25 -6.83
N GLN A 14 16.92 22.43 -7.29
CA GLN A 14 18.23 23.04 -7.08
C GLN A 14 18.03 24.48 -6.63
N GLY A 15 17.90 24.62 -5.32
CA GLY A 15 17.81 25.89 -4.63
C GLY A 15 17.90 25.61 -3.14
N SER A 16 19.12 25.60 -2.61
CA SER A 16 19.39 25.78 -1.19
C SER A 16 18.96 27.20 -0.79
N ALA A 17 17.66 27.45 -0.81
CA ALA A 17 17.03 28.61 -0.22
C ALA A 17 16.65 28.22 1.21
N GLU A 18 16.90 29.11 2.16
CA GLU A 18 16.66 28.97 3.59
C GLU A 18 15.16 28.75 3.87
N LEU A 19 14.69 27.50 3.77
CA LEU A 19 13.30 27.14 4.06
C LEU A 19 13.00 27.14 5.57
N GLY A 20 14.02 27.38 6.41
CA GLY A 20 13.91 27.26 7.86
C GLY A 20 13.54 25.82 8.28
N ASP A 21 12.99 25.69 9.48
CA ASP A 21 12.44 24.42 9.95
C ASP A 21 11.07 24.19 9.32
N LEU A 22 11.02 23.33 8.31
CA LEU A 22 9.77 22.92 7.69
C LEU A 22 9.05 21.88 8.55
N PRO A 23 7.71 21.86 8.54
CA PRO A 23 6.97 20.80 9.19
C PRO A 23 7.21 19.45 8.50
N GLU A 24 7.40 18.41 9.29
CA GLU A 24 7.47 17.03 8.84
C GLU A 24 6.11 16.34 8.97
N TRP A 25 5.82 15.38 8.10
CA TRP A 25 4.66 14.52 8.29
C TRP A 25 4.89 13.61 9.49
N ASN A 26 4.00 13.70 10.48
CA ASN A 26 4.00 12.80 11.61
C ASN A 26 3.35 11.47 11.22
N LEU A 27 4.15 10.40 11.16
CA LEU A 27 3.70 9.05 10.81
C LEU A 27 3.45 8.16 12.05
N ALA A 28 3.50 8.73 13.26
CA ALA A 28 3.34 7.98 14.51
C ALA A 28 1.98 7.29 14.65
N ASP A 29 0.95 7.76 13.93
CA ASP A 29 -0.36 7.09 13.85
C ASP A 29 -0.29 5.74 13.12
N LEU A 30 0.69 5.55 12.22
CA LEU A 30 0.95 4.28 11.53
C LEU A 30 1.84 3.37 12.38
N TYR A 31 3.02 3.86 12.76
CA TYR A 31 3.98 3.14 13.61
C TYR A 31 4.76 4.16 14.45
N ALA A 32 5.02 3.81 15.72
CA ALA A 32 5.71 4.71 16.65
C ALA A 32 7.17 5.05 16.25
N GLY A 33 7.77 4.26 15.35
CA GLY A 33 9.15 4.41 14.91
C GLY A 33 9.61 3.20 14.09
N MET A 34 10.79 3.30 13.47
CA MET A 34 11.39 2.21 12.67
C MET A 34 11.63 0.94 13.49
N ASP A 35 11.83 1.07 14.80
CA ASP A 35 12.03 -0.04 15.72
C ASP A 35 10.76 -0.54 16.40
N ALA A 36 9.59 0.01 16.04
CA ALA A 36 8.31 -0.42 16.59
C ALA A 36 8.12 -1.93 16.41
N PRO A 37 7.84 -2.68 17.50
CA PRO A 37 7.64 -4.12 17.41
C PRO A 37 6.45 -4.48 16.52
N GLU A 38 5.44 -3.61 16.43
CA GLU A 38 4.29 -3.77 15.55
C GLU A 38 4.69 -3.73 14.07
N LEU A 39 5.62 -2.86 13.66
CA LEU A 39 6.10 -2.79 12.28
C LEU A 39 6.81 -4.10 11.88
N LYS A 40 7.71 -4.59 12.74
CA LYS A 40 8.42 -5.87 12.51
C LYS A 40 7.44 -7.04 12.42
N ARG A 41 6.43 -7.08 13.29
CA ARG A 41 5.37 -8.10 13.26
C ARG A 41 4.56 -8.02 11.97
N ASP A 42 4.14 -6.82 11.57
CA ASP A 42 3.27 -6.62 10.42
C ASP A 42 4.00 -6.97 9.11
N ILE A 43 5.28 -6.64 8.97
CA ILE A 43 6.13 -7.08 7.84
C ILE A 43 6.20 -8.61 7.78
N ALA A 44 6.47 -9.27 8.91
CA ALA A 44 6.53 -10.73 8.96
C ALA A 44 5.18 -11.37 8.62
N LYS A 45 4.08 -10.78 9.11
CA LYS A 45 2.71 -11.23 8.81
C LYS A 45 2.39 -11.07 7.33
N ALA A 46 2.68 -9.92 6.72
CA ALA A 46 2.45 -9.67 5.30
C ALA A 46 3.17 -10.71 4.41
N ALA A 47 4.41 -11.07 4.76
CA ALA A 47 5.16 -12.10 4.03
C ALA A 47 4.49 -13.48 4.12
N ILE A 48 4.08 -13.90 5.32
CA ILE A 48 3.41 -15.19 5.54
C ILE A 48 2.05 -15.24 4.82
N ASP A 49 1.27 -14.17 4.96
CA ASP A 49 -0.06 -14.06 4.37
C ASP A 49 0.02 -14.04 2.83
N ALA A 50 1.00 -13.36 2.24
CA ALA A 50 1.22 -13.35 0.80
C ALA A 50 1.52 -14.75 0.24
N ILE A 51 2.42 -15.50 0.89
CA ILE A 51 2.75 -16.89 0.51
C ILE A 51 1.50 -17.77 0.62
N SER A 52 0.74 -17.62 1.71
CA SER A 52 -0.48 -18.40 1.96
C SER A 52 -1.58 -18.07 0.94
N PHE A 53 -1.72 -16.79 0.59
CA PHE A 53 -2.67 -16.31 -0.40
C PHE A 53 -2.33 -16.87 -1.79
N GLU A 54 -1.07 -16.75 -2.20
CA GLU A 54 -0.59 -17.31 -3.46
C GLU A 54 -0.87 -18.81 -3.54
N GLY A 55 -0.45 -19.57 -2.52
CA GLY A 55 -0.59 -21.02 -2.48
C GLY A 55 -2.05 -21.49 -2.56
N ARG A 56 -2.98 -20.70 -2.03
CA ARG A 56 -4.41 -21.04 -2.01
C ARG A 56 -5.15 -20.63 -3.28
N TRP A 57 -4.85 -19.46 -3.84
CA TRP A 57 -5.72 -18.82 -4.83
C TRP A 57 -5.12 -18.74 -6.24
N LYS A 58 -3.81 -18.88 -6.40
CA LYS A 58 -3.16 -18.79 -7.72
C LYS A 58 -3.69 -19.86 -8.66
N GLY A 59 -4.23 -19.43 -9.80
CA GLY A 59 -4.78 -20.30 -10.83
C GLY A 59 -6.17 -20.90 -10.52
N THR A 60 -6.75 -20.67 -9.35
CA THR A 60 -8.04 -21.27 -8.95
C THR A 60 -9.21 -20.29 -9.03
N LEU A 61 -8.96 -18.98 -9.07
CA LEU A 61 -9.99 -17.93 -9.00
C LEU A 61 -11.09 -18.07 -10.06
N ALA A 62 -10.75 -18.38 -11.31
CA ALA A 62 -11.75 -18.55 -12.37
C ALA A 62 -12.68 -19.75 -12.10
N ALA A 63 -12.13 -20.86 -11.57
CA ALA A 63 -12.93 -22.02 -11.20
C ALA A 63 -13.84 -21.72 -10.01
N GLU A 64 -13.33 -21.00 -9.00
CA GLU A 64 -14.14 -20.58 -7.86
C GLU A 64 -15.23 -19.57 -8.25
N ALA A 65 -14.97 -18.68 -9.22
CA ALA A 65 -15.99 -17.78 -9.77
C ALA A 65 -17.10 -18.53 -10.51
N ALA A 66 -16.73 -19.53 -11.33
CA ALA A 66 -17.68 -20.33 -12.12
C ALA A 66 -18.66 -21.14 -11.25
N ARG A 67 -18.32 -21.40 -9.98
CA ARG A 67 -19.18 -22.11 -9.01
C ARG A 67 -20.29 -21.23 -8.42
N GLY A 68 -20.31 -19.93 -8.72
CA GLY A 68 -21.34 -19.01 -8.22
C GLY A 68 -21.39 -18.97 -6.69
N SER A 69 -22.58 -19.11 -6.09
CA SER A 69 -22.78 -19.08 -4.64
C SER A 69 -22.11 -20.24 -3.89
N ALA A 70 -21.77 -21.33 -4.56
CA ALA A 70 -21.03 -22.45 -3.97
C ALA A 70 -19.50 -22.32 -4.12
N GLY A 71 -19.04 -21.25 -4.78
CA GLY A 71 -17.64 -20.92 -4.91
C GLY A 71 -17.13 -20.07 -3.75
N ARG A 72 -15.81 -19.92 -3.68
CA ARG A 72 -15.13 -19.21 -2.58
C ARG A 72 -14.45 -17.92 -3.03
N LEU A 73 -14.85 -17.35 -4.17
CA LEU A 73 -14.28 -16.10 -4.68
C LEU A 73 -14.41 -14.94 -3.67
N GLY A 74 -15.53 -14.86 -2.94
CA GLY A 74 -15.71 -13.86 -1.90
C GLY A 74 -14.70 -14.00 -0.75
N GLU A 75 -14.34 -15.23 -0.38
CA GLU A 75 -13.30 -15.47 0.62
C GLU A 75 -11.91 -15.06 0.11
N ALA A 76 -11.64 -15.28 -1.19
CA ALA A 76 -10.40 -14.82 -1.81
C ALA A 76 -10.31 -13.30 -1.77
N LEU A 77 -11.40 -12.60 -2.08
CA LEU A 77 -11.43 -11.14 -2.06
C LEU A 77 -11.19 -10.58 -0.65
N VAL A 78 -11.88 -11.10 0.36
CA VAL A 78 -11.69 -10.66 1.75
C VAL A 78 -10.26 -10.90 2.22
N ALA A 79 -9.67 -12.04 1.87
CA ALA A 79 -8.27 -12.33 2.20
C ALA A 79 -7.29 -11.39 1.49
N TYR A 80 -7.58 -11.03 0.23
CA TYR A 80 -6.78 -10.09 -0.54
C TYR A 80 -6.85 -8.68 0.05
N GLU A 81 -8.04 -8.19 0.36
CA GLU A 81 -8.26 -6.86 0.96
C GLU A 81 -7.54 -6.73 2.31
N ALA A 82 -7.59 -7.76 3.16
CA ALA A 82 -6.88 -7.76 4.43
C ALA A 82 -5.36 -7.71 4.26
N LEU A 83 -4.82 -8.37 3.22
CA LEU A 83 -3.40 -8.34 2.90
C LEU A 83 -2.98 -6.98 2.33
N GLU A 84 -3.75 -6.43 1.40
CA GLU A 84 -3.53 -5.09 0.82
C GLU A 84 -3.58 -4.00 1.88
N GLU A 85 -4.54 -4.04 2.81
CA GLU A 85 -4.63 -3.07 3.91
C GLU A 85 -3.37 -3.10 4.78
N LEU A 86 -2.88 -4.30 5.12
CA LEU A 86 -1.67 -4.46 5.92
C LEU A 86 -0.43 -3.94 5.18
N ILE A 87 -0.28 -4.30 3.90
CA ILE A 87 0.86 -3.84 3.08
C ILE A 87 0.78 -2.33 2.85
N GLY A 88 -0.41 -1.80 2.58
CA GLY A 88 -0.65 -0.37 2.36
C GLY A 88 -0.26 0.47 3.57
N ARG A 89 -0.59 0.00 4.78
CA ARG A 89 -0.12 0.62 6.04
C ARG A 89 1.40 0.64 6.15
N ILE A 90 2.08 -0.47 5.85
CA ILE A 90 3.55 -0.59 5.92
C ILE A 90 4.22 0.35 4.90
N VAL A 91 3.75 0.34 3.65
CA VAL A 91 4.33 1.16 2.57
C VAL A 91 4.07 2.64 2.81
N SER A 92 2.93 3.00 3.37
CA SER A 92 2.62 4.41 3.71
C SER A 92 3.50 4.98 4.83
N TYR A 93 4.17 4.12 5.60
CA TYR A 93 5.16 4.51 6.61
C TYR A 93 6.59 4.63 6.07
N SER A 94 6.89 4.00 4.93
CA SER A 94 8.25 3.77 4.42
C SER A 94 8.76 4.89 3.50
#